data_AF-A0A835FDN2-F1
#
_entry.id   AF-A0A835FDN2-F1
#
_cell.length_a   1.000
_cell.length_b   1.000
_cell.length_c   1.000
_cell.angle_alpha   90.00
_cell.angle_beta   90.00
_cell.angle_gamma   90.00
#
_symmetry.space_group_name_H-M   'P 1'
#
loop_
_entity.id
_entity.type
_entity.pdbx_description
1 polymer ?
#
loop_
_entity_poly.entity_id
_entity_poly.type
_entity_poly.pdbx_seq_one_letter_code
_entity_poly.pdbx_strand_id
1 'polypeptide(L)'
;MSTMKFCRECNNILYPKEDRDRRTLFFACRNCEHQEVSDNNCVYRNEVHHTAGERTQSCRMLRQEGREGMTLFFVCCSPDCGHRWRE
;
A
#
# COMPACT_ATOMS: atom_id res chain seq x y z
N MET A 1 -4.14 -6.41 -3.38
CA MET A 1 -4.06 -5.10 -2.70
C MET A 1 -5.43 -4.45 -2.81
N SER A 2 -5.99 -3.95 -1.71
CA SER A 2 -7.28 -3.24 -1.78
C SER A 2 -6.99 -1.80 -2.20
N THR A 3 -7.40 -1.44 -3.43
CA THR A 3 -7.22 -0.09 -3.98
C THR A 3 -8.47 0.72 -3.73
N MET A 4 -8.36 1.97 -3.27
CA MET A 4 -9.53 2.86 -3.11
C MET A 4 -10.24 3.05 -4.46
N LYS A 5 -11.57 2.83 -4.49
CA LYS A 5 -12.42 3.05 -5.68
C LYS A 5 -13.13 4.40 -5.61
N PHE A 6 -13.20 5.09 -6.74
CA PHE A 6 -13.85 6.40 -6.89
C PHE A 6 -15.06 6.30 -7.82
N CYS A 7 -16.08 7.09 -7.53
CA CYS A 7 -17.29 7.18 -8.36
C CYS A 7 -16.97 7.85 -9.70
N ARG A 8 -17.50 7.30 -10.79
CA ARG A 8 -17.30 7.84 -12.14
C ARG A 8 -18.06 9.14 -12.41
N GLU A 9 -19.13 9.40 -11.67
CA GLU A 9 -20.01 10.56 -11.88
C GLU A 9 -19.57 11.77 -11.08
N CYS A 10 -19.36 11.60 -9.77
CA CYS A 10 -19.09 12.71 -8.85
C CYS A 10 -17.67 12.69 -8.26
N ASN A 11 -16.82 11.74 -8.69
CA ASN A 11 -15.43 11.59 -8.24
C ASN A 11 -15.25 11.48 -6.70
N ASN A 12 -16.32 11.10 -5.99
CA ASN A 12 -16.28 10.84 -4.55
C ASN A 12 -15.89 9.37 -4.27
N ILE A 13 -15.34 9.13 -3.08
CA ILE A 13 -14.95 7.78 -2.64
C ILE A 13 -16.19 6.89 -2.53
N LEU A 14 -16.09 5.67 -3.08
CA LEU A 14 -17.14 4.65 -2.95
C LEU A 14 -17.01 3.89 -1.63
N TYR A 15 -18.13 3.63 -0.98
CA TYR A 15 -18.20 2.95 0.30
C TYR A 15 -18.67 1.50 0.14
N PRO A 16 -18.11 0.55 0.90
CA PRO A 16 -18.57 -0.84 0.91
C PRO A 16 -20.03 -0.93 1.37
N LYS A 17 -20.85 -1.67 0.63
CA LYS A 17 -22.27 -1.94 0.90
C LYS A 17 -22.58 -3.41 0.59
N GLU A 18 -23.25 -4.09 1.51
CA GLU A 18 -23.65 -5.50 1.33
C GLU A 18 -25.03 -5.60 0.66
N ASP A 19 -25.14 -6.48 -0.35
CA ASP A 19 -26.41 -7.02 -0.82
C ASP A 19 -26.65 -8.38 -0.14
N ARG A 20 -27.62 -8.43 0.78
CA ARG A 20 -27.91 -9.59 1.62
C ARG A 20 -28.51 -10.77 0.85
N ASP A 21 -29.30 -10.49 -0.18
CA ASP A 21 -29.99 -11.54 -0.93
C ASP A 21 -29.01 -12.32 -1.80
N ARG A 22 -28.06 -11.60 -2.40
CA ARG A 22 -27.03 -12.19 -3.26
C ARG A 22 -25.73 -12.51 -2.53
N ARG A 23 -25.60 -12.06 -1.27
CA ARG A 23 -24.37 -12.14 -0.46
C ARG A 23 -23.16 -11.55 -1.20
N THR A 24 -23.41 -10.46 -1.91
CA THR A 24 -22.41 -9.80 -2.77
C THR A 24 -22.01 -8.46 -2.17
N LEU A 25 -20.71 -8.18 -2.16
CA LEU A 25 -20.17 -6.88 -1.77
C LEU A 25 -20.24 -5.90 -2.94
N PHE A 26 -20.83 -4.74 -2.71
CA PHE A 26 -20.87 -3.61 -3.62
C PHE A 26 -20.07 -2.42 -3.07
N PHE A 27 -19.66 -1.53 -3.96
CA PHE A 27 -19.12 -0.22 -3.65
C PHE A 27 -20.09 0.84 -4.16
N ALA A 28 -20.69 1.60 -3.25
CA ALA A 28 -21.74 2.58 -3.57
C ALA A 28 -21.32 4.01 -3.19
N CYS A 29 -21.72 4.98 -4.00
CA CYS A 29 -21.55 6.39 -3.66
C CYS A 29 -22.60 6.83 -2.62
N ARG A 30 -22.28 7.85 -1.83
CA ARG A 30 -23.24 8.51 -0.93
C ARG A 30 -23.97 9.70 -1.56
N ASN A 31 -23.38 10.28 -2.61
CA ASN A 31 -23.88 11.49 -3.26
C ASN A 31 -24.66 11.22 -4.55
N CYS A 32 -24.60 10.00 -5.09
CA CYS A 32 -25.37 9.57 -6.27
C CYS A 32 -25.75 8.09 -6.17
N GLU A 33 -26.50 7.57 -7.15
CA GLU A 33 -26.98 6.18 -7.21
C GLU A 33 -25.96 5.20 -7.81
N HIS A 34 -24.76 5.67 -8.14
CA HIS A 34 -23.70 4.82 -8.70
C HIS A 34 -23.27 3.73 -7.71
N GLN A 35 -23.25 2.49 -8.20
CA GLN A 35 -22.81 1.32 -7.46
C GLN A 35 -22.06 0.33 -8.37
N GLU A 36 -21.01 -0.30 -7.86
CA GLU A 36 -20.19 -1.27 -8.58
C GLU A 36 -20.04 -2.56 -7.78
N VAL A 37 -20.03 -3.71 -8.45
CA VAL A 37 -19.75 -5.01 -7.81
C VAL A 37 -18.27 -5.04 -7.41
N SER A 38 -17.98 -5.60 -6.24
CA SER A 38 -16.59 -5.81 -5.81
C SER A 38 -15.98 -7.06 -6.43
N ASP A 39 -14.76 -6.92 -6.96
CA ASP A 39 -13.94 -8.04 -7.45
C ASP A 39 -13.28 -8.83 -6.31
N ASN A 40 -13.18 -8.23 -5.11
CA ASN A 40 -12.55 -8.82 -3.93
C ASN A 40 -13.33 -8.46 -2.64
N ASN A 41 -13.48 -9.41 -1.73
CA ASN A 41 -14.20 -9.23 -0.48
C ASN A 41 -13.37 -8.53 0.62
N CYS A 42 -12.10 -8.22 0.36
CA CYS A 42 -11.22 -7.53 1.31
C CYS A 42 -11.49 -6.01 1.35
N VAL A 43 -12.29 -5.58 2.33
CA VAL A 43 -12.61 -4.15 2.57
C VAL A 43 -11.44 -3.39 3.19
N TYR A 44 -10.79 -3.98 4.18
CA TYR A 44 -9.69 -3.37 4.90
C TYR A 44 -8.64 -4.44 5.22
N ARG A 45 -7.38 -4.06 5.09
CA ARG A 45 -6.24 -4.86 5.51
C ARG A 45 -5.27 -3.95 6.24
N ASN A 46 -5.01 -4.27 7.50
CA ASN A 46 -3.90 -3.68 8.24
C ASN A 46 -2.66 -4.56 8.04
N GLU A 47 -1.69 -4.09 7.27
CA GLU A 47 -0.40 -4.78 7.14
C GLU A 47 0.56 -4.21 8.19
N VAL A 48 0.70 -4.92 9.31
CA VAL A 48 1.66 -4.55 10.36
C VAL A 48 3.03 -5.08 9.95
N HIS A 49 3.89 -4.19 9.45
CA HIS A 49 5.27 -4.53 9.12
C HIS A 49 6.08 -4.69 10.41
N HIS A 50 6.36 -5.93 10.80
CA HIS A 50 7.44 -6.20 11.74
C HIS A 50 8.73 -6.49 10.93
N THR A 51 9.76 -5.66 11.16
CA THR A 51 11.17 -5.71 10.68
C THR A 51 11.57 -4.95 9.39
N ALA A 52 12.44 -3.94 9.62
CA ALA A 52 13.58 -3.39 8.86
C ALA A 52 13.70 -3.58 7.33
N GLY A 53 12.61 -3.49 6.59
CA GLY A 53 12.62 -3.60 5.13
C GLY A 53 11.65 -2.64 4.46
N GLU A 54 11.54 -1.41 4.97
CA GLU A 54 10.76 -0.38 4.27
C GLU A 54 11.44 -0.10 2.93
N ARG A 55 10.77 -0.52 1.84
CA ARG A 55 11.03 0.01 0.51
C ARG A 55 10.80 1.51 0.60
N THR A 56 11.90 2.23 0.80
CA THR A 56 11.95 3.69 0.81
C THR A 56 11.24 4.17 -0.46
N GLN A 57 10.05 4.73 -0.30
CA GLN A 57 9.54 5.64 -1.32
C GLN A 57 10.60 6.72 -1.41
N SER A 58 11.25 6.81 -2.57
CA SER A 58 12.35 7.71 -2.87
C SER A 58 11.90 9.16 -2.68
N CYS A 59 11.96 9.65 -1.44
CA CYS A 59 11.94 11.06 -1.12
C CYS A 59 13.37 11.45 -0.80
N ARG A 60 14.08 11.98 -1.80
CA ARG A 60 15.42 12.54 -1.63
C ARG A 60 15.34 13.66 -0.60
N MET A 61 16.15 13.54 0.45
CA MET A 61 16.42 14.53 1.51
C MET A 61 15.46 14.53 2.70
N LEU A 62 15.60 13.54 3.59
CA LEU A 62 15.42 13.78 5.03
C LEU A 62 16.59 13.11 5.76
N ARG A 63 17.33 13.92 6.53
CA ARG A 63 18.37 13.45 7.45
C ARG A 63 17.68 12.55 8.47
N GLN A 64 18.00 11.26 8.46
CA GLN A 64 17.43 10.29 9.38
C GLN A 64 17.90 10.60 10.80
N GLU A 65 16.93 10.90 11.66
CA GLU A 65 17.08 10.96 13.11
C GLU A 65 17.66 9.63 13.58
N GLY A 66 18.81 9.74 14.25
CA GLY A 66 19.64 8.62 14.66
C GLY A 66 18.92 7.72 15.66
N ARG A 67 18.54 6.52 15.19
CA ARG A 67 18.42 5.29 15.98
C ARG A 67 18.40 4.08 15.04
N GLU A 68 19.34 4.07 14.11
CA GLU A 68 19.64 2.88 13.32
C GLU A 68 20.66 2.07 14.13
N GLY A 69 20.30 0.84 14.51
CA GLY A 69 21.25 -0.12 15.06
C GLY A 69 22.45 -0.23 14.11
N MET A 70 23.66 -0.27 14.67
CA MET A 70 24.93 -0.29 13.92
C MET A 70 24.96 -1.48 12.95
N THR A 71 24.42 -1.29 11.75
CA THR A 71 24.32 -2.34 10.74
C THR A 71 25.43 -2.11 9.74
N LEU A 72 26.29 -3.11 9.59
CA LEU A 72 27.40 -3.06 8.66
C LEU A 72 26.87 -3.30 7.24
N PHE A 73 27.27 -2.42 6.32
CA PHE A 73 27.05 -2.59 4.90
C PHE A 73 28.39 -2.86 4.23
N PHE A 74 28.44 -3.94 3.46
CA PHE A 74 29.64 -4.31 2.73
C PHE A 74 29.45 -4.00 1.24
N VAL A 75 30.50 -3.52 0.60
CA VAL A 75 30.53 -3.20 -0.83
C VAL A 75 31.73 -3.88 -1.45
N CYS A 76 31.52 -4.56 -2.58
CA CYS A 76 32.58 -5.19 -3.33
C CYS A 76 33.56 -4.13 -3.87
N CYS A 77 34.85 -4.31 -3.60
CA CYS A 77 35.90 -3.35 -3.98
C CYS A 77 36.26 -3.36 -5.47
N SER A 78 35.69 -4.26 -6.27
CA SER A 78 35.93 -4.29 -7.71
C SER A 78 35.14 -3.18 -8.42
N PRO A 79 35.78 -2.33 -9.25
CA PRO A 79 35.14 -1.18 -9.89
C PRO A 79 33.90 -1.52 -10.71
N ASP A 80 33.87 -2.69 -11.33
CA ASP A 80 32.78 -3.14 -12.22
C ASP A 80 31.72 -4.01 -11.53
N CYS A 81 31.94 -4.43 -10.27
CA CYS A 81 31.04 -5.38 -9.61
C CYS A 81 29.86 -4.70 -8.93
N GLY A 82 30.12 -3.62 -8.17
CA GLY A 82 29.08 -2.83 -7.49
C GLY A 82 28.21 -3.61 -6.48
N HIS A 83 28.53 -4.87 -6.20
CA HIS A 83 27.72 -5.72 -5.33
C HIS A 83 27.76 -5.20 -3.89
N ARG A 84 26.57 -5.02 -3.29
CA ARG A 84 26.39 -4.58 -1.92
C ARG A 84 25.56 -5.60 -1.17
N TRP A 85 26.01 -6.00 0.01
CA TRP A 85 25.31 -6.96 0.86
C TRP A 85 25.30 -6.50 2.32
N ARG A 86 24.45 -7.17 3.10
CA ARG A 86 24.31 -7.02 4.55
C ARG A 86 24.56 -8.38 5.20
N GLU A 87 25.03 -8.39 6.44
CA GLU A 87 24.89 -9.54 7.35
C GLU A 87 23.53 -9.51 8.05
#